data_AF-A0A9E3N236-F1
#
_entry.id   AF-A0A9E3N236-F1
#
_cell.length_a   1.000
_cell.length_b   1.000
_cell.length_c   1.000
_cell.angle_alpha   90.00
_cell.angle_beta   90.00
_cell.angle_gamma   90.00
#
_symmetry.space_group_name_H-M   'P 1'
#
loop_
_entity.id
_entity.type
_entity.pdbx_description
1 polymer ?
#
loop_
_entity_poly.entity_id
_entity_poly.type
_entity_poly.pdbx_seq_one_letter_code
_entity_poly.pdbx_strand_id
1 'polypeptide(L)'
;MSFTRQAGVRACAAALAVLAVAGSALVTAVPAQAADAPTVRHYKHFKTAIYIPVNVTQSLVDPSTFEHQFARAMSQVPFDKVYIEGYRDNHFASDAEIEAVKRQFQAKGIEVAGGVTLAAGGFNGQFMTFDYESPR
;
A
#
# COMPACT_ATOMS: atom_id res chain seq x y z
N MET A 1 -26.79 -43.26 -60.00
CA MET A 1 -26.63 -44.07 -58.78
C MET A 1 -27.19 -43.23 -57.65
N SER A 2 -28.51 -43.15 -57.50
CA SER A 2 -29.38 -44.14 -56.82
C SER A 2 -29.01 -44.35 -55.36
N PHE A 3 -30.06 -44.15 -54.56
CA PHE A 3 -30.33 -44.75 -53.26
C PHE A 3 -29.76 -44.06 -52.01
N THR A 4 -30.47 -43.88 -50.90
CA THR A 4 -31.88 -44.06 -50.47
C THR A 4 -31.81 -44.30 -48.97
N ARG A 5 -32.66 -43.57 -48.21
CA ARG A 5 -33.34 -43.97 -46.96
C ARG A 5 -32.50 -44.33 -45.72
N GLN A 6 -32.92 -43.76 -44.58
CA GLN A 6 -33.68 -44.42 -43.48
C GLN A 6 -32.83 -45.44 -42.70
N ALA A 7 -33.04 -45.72 -41.44
CA ALA A 7 -34.10 -45.42 -40.48
C ALA A 7 -33.45 -45.64 -39.10
N GLY A 8 -34.07 -45.13 -38.03
CA GLY A 8 -34.82 -46.04 -37.17
C GLY A 8 -34.09 -46.13 -35.84
N VAL A 9 -34.54 -45.45 -34.78
CA VAL A 9 -35.64 -45.86 -33.91
C VAL A 9 -35.44 -47.27 -33.36
N ARG A 10 -35.15 -47.35 -32.06
CA ARG A 10 -35.65 -48.30 -31.04
C ARG A 10 -34.70 -48.25 -29.83
N ALA A 11 -35.05 -47.58 -28.73
CA ALA A 11 -36.06 -47.95 -27.74
C ALA A 11 -35.73 -49.25 -26.99
N CYS A 12 -35.79 -49.14 -25.66
CA CYS A 12 -35.98 -50.20 -24.66
C CYS A 12 -34.80 -51.15 -24.44
N ALA A 13 -34.53 -51.68 -23.26
CA ALA A 13 -34.96 -51.46 -21.89
C ALA A 13 -34.19 -52.50 -21.04
N ALA A 14 -34.06 -52.24 -19.75
CA ALA A 14 -33.72 -53.19 -18.68
C ALA A 14 -32.26 -53.71 -18.70
N ALA A 15 -31.59 -53.98 -17.58
CA ALA A 15 -32.11 -54.41 -16.29
C ALA A 15 -31.10 -54.15 -15.16
N LEU A 16 -31.64 -53.93 -13.96
CA LEU A 16 -31.17 -54.34 -12.62
C LEU A 16 -29.67 -54.19 -12.30
N ALA A 17 -29.29 -53.19 -11.51
CA ALA A 17 -29.29 -53.22 -10.04
C ALA A 17 -28.15 -54.04 -9.43
N VAL A 18 -27.11 -53.34 -8.96
CA VAL A 18 -26.39 -53.70 -7.72
C VAL A 18 -26.04 -52.39 -7.01
N LEU A 19 -26.67 -52.15 -5.86
CA LEU A 19 -26.18 -51.17 -4.88
C LEU A 19 -24.81 -51.64 -4.39
N ALA A 20 -23.76 -50.90 -4.72
CA ALA A 20 -22.52 -50.90 -3.95
C ALA A 20 -22.37 -49.51 -3.34
N VAL A 21 -22.83 -49.37 -2.09
CA VAL A 21 -22.50 -48.23 -1.23
C VAL A 21 -21.02 -48.37 -0.86
N ALA A 22 -20.14 -47.84 -1.71
CA ALA A 22 -18.76 -47.57 -1.35
C ALA A 22 -18.69 -46.10 -0.96
N GLY A 23 -18.66 -45.84 0.35
CA GLY A 23 -18.61 -44.51 0.94
C GLY A 23 -17.49 -43.68 0.36
N SER A 24 -17.84 -42.80 -0.56
CA SER A 24 -16.96 -41.73 -1.02
C SER A 24 -17.06 -40.63 0.01
N ALA A 25 -16.08 -40.57 0.92
CA ALA A 25 -15.85 -39.38 1.71
C ALA A 25 -15.45 -38.27 0.74
N LEU A 26 -16.43 -37.53 0.23
CA LEU A 26 -16.20 -36.26 -0.45
C LEU A 26 -15.66 -35.29 0.60
N VAL A 27 -14.33 -35.18 0.67
CA VAL A 27 -13.67 -34.01 1.22
C VAL A 27 -14.07 -32.86 0.30
N THR A 28 -15.12 -32.13 0.67
CA THR A 28 -15.46 -30.87 0.02
C THR A 28 -14.30 -29.92 0.30
N ALA A 29 -13.47 -29.66 -0.72
CA ALA A 29 -12.45 -28.64 -0.68
C ALA A 29 -13.14 -27.31 -0.39
N VAL A 30 -13.01 -26.82 0.84
CA VAL A 30 -13.39 -25.45 1.19
C VAL A 30 -12.47 -24.55 0.37
N PRO A 31 -13.01 -23.67 -0.50
CA PRO A 31 -12.16 -22.75 -1.22
C PRO A 31 -11.46 -21.88 -0.18
N ALA A 32 -10.12 -21.84 -0.22
CA ALA A 32 -9.37 -20.91 0.59
C ALA A 32 -9.83 -19.50 0.21
N GLN A 33 -10.57 -18.85 1.10
CA GLN A 33 -10.90 -17.43 0.95
C GLN A 33 -9.57 -16.69 0.83
N ALA A 34 -9.30 -16.09 -0.34
CA ALA A 34 -8.20 -15.16 -0.48
C ALA A 34 -8.42 -14.07 0.56
N ALA A 35 -7.51 -13.96 1.53
CA ALA A 35 -7.54 -12.88 2.49
C ALA A 35 -7.50 -11.58 1.70
N ASP A 36 -8.51 -10.72 1.86
CA ASP A 36 -8.48 -9.37 1.32
C ASP A 36 -7.17 -8.73 1.79
N ALA A 37 -6.34 -8.32 0.83
CA ALA A 37 -5.20 -7.47 1.14
C ALA A 37 -5.74 -6.26 1.91
N PRO A 38 -5.09 -5.83 3.01
CA PRO A 38 -5.61 -4.73 3.80
C PRO A 38 -5.77 -3.51 2.90
N THR A 39 -7.02 -3.19 2.57
CA THR A 39 -7.33 -1.98 1.83
C THR A 39 -7.04 -0.84 2.78
N VAL A 40 -6.08 0.02 2.43
CA VAL A 40 -5.85 1.25 3.17
C VAL A 40 -7.14 2.06 3.10
N ARG A 41 -7.85 2.16 4.22
CA ARG A 41 -9.10 2.89 4.33
C ARG A 41 -8.82 4.32 4.75
N HIS A 42 -8.82 5.23 3.78
CA HIS A 42 -8.79 6.66 4.06
C HIS A 42 -10.05 7.11 4.83
N TYR A 43 -9.92 8.20 5.58
CA TYR A 43 -11.03 8.75 6.36
C TYR A 43 -12.07 9.42 5.45
N LYS A 44 -13.36 9.22 5.75
CA LYS A 44 -14.47 9.70 4.90
C LYS A 44 -14.68 11.21 4.92
N HIS A 45 -14.43 11.85 6.05
CA HIS A 45 -14.87 13.23 6.32
C HIS A 45 -13.71 14.23 6.47
N PHE A 46 -12.48 13.75 6.51
CA PHE A 46 -11.30 14.60 6.62
C PHE A 46 -10.12 13.92 5.94
N LYS A 47 -9.16 14.74 5.52
CA LYS A 47 -7.85 14.28 5.10
C LYS A 47 -6.88 14.36 6.27
N THR A 48 -5.91 13.46 6.25
CA THR A 48 -4.86 13.35 7.24
C THR A 48 -3.53 13.67 6.59
N ALA A 49 -2.72 14.46 7.28
CA ALA A 49 -1.41 14.85 6.81
C ALA A 49 -0.35 14.51 7.86
N ILE A 50 0.80 14.03 7.41
CA ILE A 50 1.97 13.82 8.24
C ILE A 50 3.09 14.80 7.86
N TYR A 51 4.00 15.06 8.80
CA TYR A 51 5.16 15.92 8.59
C TYR A 51 6.43 15.08 8.71
N ILE A 52 7.34 15.22 7.75
CA ILE A 52 8.59 14.47 7.68
C ILE A 52 9.76 15.44 7.89
N PRO A 53 10.49 15.32 9.01
CA PRO A 53 11.68 16.14 9.25
C PRO A 53 12.81 15.85 8.25
N VAL A 54 13.71 16.82 8.04
CA VAL A 54 14.74 16.80 6.98
C VAL A 54 15.66 15.58 7.05
N ASN A 55 16.03 15.14 8.26
CA ASN A 55 16.85 13.95 8.46
C ASN A 55 16.10 12.66 8.07
N VAL A 56 14.77 12.64 8.28
CA VAL A 56 13.91 11.55 7.82
C VAL A 56 13.75 11.63 6.31
N THR A 57 13.54 12.81 5.73
CA THR A 57 13.52 13.00 4.26
C THR A 57 14.74 12.36 3.61
N GLN A 58 15.94 12.63 4.11
CA GLN A 58 17.17 12.05 3.57
C GLN A 58 17.23 10.52 3.72
N SER A 59 16.78 9.99 4.86
CA SER A 59 16.71 8.52 5.06
C SER A 59 15.76 7.82 4.09
N LEU A 60 14.69 8.52 3.65
CA LEU A 60 13.65 7.98 2.77
C LEU A 60 14.06 7.98 1.30
N VAL A 61 15.24 8.50 0.95
CA VAL A 61 15.81 8.41 -0.40
C VAL A 61 16.07 6.96 -0.76
N ASP A 62 16.47 6.14 0.21
CA ASP A 62 16.60 4.69 0.04
C ASP A 62 15.20 4.03 -0.12
N PRO A 63 14.92 3.37 -1.25
CA PRO A 63 13.61 2.80 -1.51
C PRO A 63 13.18 1.73 -0.50
N SER A 64 14.13 0.96 0.05
CA SER A 64 13.81 -0.10 1.02
C SER A 64 13.33 0.50 2.35
N THR A 65 14.01 1.55 2.80
CA THR A 65 13.64 2.35 3.96
C THR A 65 12.28 3.02 3.75
N PHE A 66 12.07 3.59 2.57
CA PHE A 66 10.79 4.21 2.22
C PHE A 66 9.63 3.24 2.32
N GLU A 67 9.70 2.09 1.64
CA GLU A 67 8.61 1.10 1.65
C GLU A 67 8.31 0.60 3.06
N HIS A 68 9.35 0.32 3.86
CA HIS A 68 9.17 -0.13 5.24
C HIS A 68 8.50 0.93 6.11
N GLN A 69 8.95 2.19 6.07
CA GLN A 69 8.36 3.26 6.87
C GLN A 69 6.97 3.65 6.38
N PHE A 70 6.74 3.64 5.07
CA PHE A 70 5.43 3.90 4.49
C PHE A 70 4.40 2.87 4.96
N ALA A 71 4.71 1.57 4.86
CA ALA A 71 3.82 0.51 5.32
C ALA A 71 3.55 0.61 6.82
N ARG A 72 4.61 0.82 7.63
CA ARG A 72 4.49 1.01 9.07
C ARG A 72 3.59 2.18 9.43
N ALA A 73 3.76 3.35 8.81
CA ALA A 73 2.98 4.55 9.08
C ALA A 73 1.51 4.37 8.65
N MET A 74 1.29 3.87 7.43
CA MET A 74 -0.05 3.64 6.88
C MET A 74 -0.86 2.60 7.67
N SER A 75 -0.20 1.60 8.26
CA SER A 75 -0.87 0.62 9.14
C SER A 75 -1.44 1.21 10.44
N GLN A 76 -0.92 2.36 10.88
CA GLN A 76 -1.34 3.02 12.12
C GLN A 76 -2.31 4.15 11.83
N VAL A 77 -1.94 5.03 10.90
CA VAL A 77 -2.75 6.17 10.47
C VAL A 77 -2.67 6.25 8.96
N PRO A 78 -3.73 5.85 8.24
CA PRO A 78 -3.85 6.14 6.82
C PRO A 78 -3.72 7.64 6.61
N PHE A 79 -2.81 8.08 5.73
CA PHE A 79 -2.61 9.50 5.41
C PHE A 79 -2.83 9.78 3.93
N ASP A 80 -3.29 10.99 3.65
CA ASP A 80 -3.62 11.48 2.31
C ASP A 80 -2.55 12.44 1.77
N LYS A 81 -1.85 13.12 2.68
CA LYS A 81 -0.88 14.16 2.38
C LYS A 81 0.38 14.02 3.22
N VAL A 82 1.50 14.46 2.66
CA VAL A 82 2.78 14.59 3.36
C VAL A 82 3.37 15.99 3.16
N TYR A 83 3.93 16.55 4.23
CA TYR A 83 4.85 17.67 4.17
C TYR A 83 6.29 17.15 4.28
N ILE A 84 7.07 17.32 3.22
CA ILE A 84 8.48 16.92 3.18
C ILE A 84 9.33 18.13 3.55
N GLU A 85 10.02 18.05 4.70
CA GLU A 85 10.89 19.13 5.15
C GLU A 85 12.18 19.18 4.32
N GLY A 86 12.48 20.37 3.77
CA GLY A 86 13.73 20.64 3.05
C GLY A 86 14.83 21.25 3.94
N TYR A 87 14.46 21.79 5.11
CA TYR A 87 15.39 22.48 6.00
C TYR A 87 14.98 22.41 7.47
N ARG A 88 15.97 22.23 8.34
CA ARG A 88 15.91 22.40 9.79
C ARG A 88 17.31 22.56 10.37
N ASP A 89 17.50 23.40 11.40
CA ASP A 89 18.72 23.45 12.21
C ASP A 89 20.02 23.60 11.39
N ASN A 90 20.03 24.54 10.42
CA ASN A 90 21.13 24.73 9.48
C ASN A 90 21.46 23.52 8.58
N HIS A 91 20.56 22.53 8.52
CA HIS A 91 20.69 21.33 7.72
C HIS A 91 19.66 21.31 6.59
N PHE A 92 20.13 21.06 5.37
CA PHE A 92 19.33 21.07 4.15
C PHE A 92 19.30 19.67 3.50
N ALA A 93 18.14 19.28 3.01
CA ALA A 93 18.05 18.25 1.99
C ALA A 93 18.29 18.88 0.62
N SER A 94 19.00 18.17 -0.26
CA SER A 94 19.20 18.58 -1.64
C SER A 94 17.93 18.40 -2.47
N ASP A 95 17.83 19.16 -3.57
CA ASP A 95 16.71 19.05 -4.52
C ASP A 95 16.54 17.61 -5.04
N ALA A 96 17.64 16.90 -5.27
CA ALA A 96 17.62 15.52 -5.73
C ALA A 96 16.99 14.57 -4.69
N GLU A 97 17.31 14.75 -3.41
CA GLU A 97 16.74 13.97 -2.31
C GLU A 97 15.24 14.28 -2.15
N ILE A 98 14.85 15.56 -2.15
CA ILE A 98 13.45 15.99 -2.06
C ILE A 98 12.64 15.42 -3.23
N GLU A 99 13.13 15.54 -4.46
CA GLU A 99 12.45 15.04 -5.65
C GLU A 99 12.38 13.50 -5.68
N ALA A 100 13.38 12.79 -5.15
CA ALA A 100 13.33 11.34 -5.01
C ALA A 100 12.19 10.90 -4.08
N VAL A 101 12.09 11.49 -2.88
CA VAL A 101 11.06 11.13 -1.89
C VAL A 101 9.66 11.56 -2.35
N LYS A 102 9.55 12.78 -2.92
CA LYS A 102 8.30 13.28 -3.51
C LYS A 102 7.73 12.32 -4.55
N ARG A 103 8.56 11.82 -5.49
CA ARG A 103 8.12 10.86 -6.51
C ARG A 103 7.60 9.56 -5.89
N GLN A 104 8.27 9.05 -4.85
CA GLN A 104 7.82 7.82 -4.18
C GLN A 104 6.45 7.97 -3.52
N PHE A 105 6.17 9.10 -2.86
CA PHE A 105 4.84 9.39 -2.30
C PHE A 105 3.78 9.60 -3.38
N GLN A 106 4.08 10.39 -4.41
CA GLN A 106 3.14 10.64 -5.51
C GLN A 106 2.80 9.36 -6.27
N ALA A 107 3.75 8.44 -6.44
CA ALA A 107 3.52 7.12 -7.03
C ALA A 107 2.52 6.26 -6.24
N LYS A 108 2.35 6.54 -4.94
CA LYS A 108 1.36 5.90 -4.06
C LYS A 108 0.06 6.70 -3.92
N GLY A 109 -0.12 7.76 -4.73
CA GLY A 109 -1.31 8.60 -4.71
C GLY A 109 -1.38 9.59 -3.54
N ILE A 110 -0.26 9.81 -2.83
CA ILE A 110 -0.20 10.74 -1.71
C ILE A 110 0.09 12.16 -2.22
N GLU A 111 -0.66 13.14 -1.72
CA GLU A 111 -0.41 14.56 -1.98
C GLU A 111 0.89 15.00 -1.30
N VAL A 112 1.75 15.76 -1.99
CA VAL A 112 3.02 16.22 -1.44
C VAL A 112 3.06 17.74 -1.42
N ALA A 113 3.51 18.30 -0.29
CA ALA A 113 3.84 19.71 -0.13
C ALA A 113 5.21 19.87 0.57
N GLY A 114 5.81 21.05 0.45
CA GLY A 114 7.05 21.37 1.14
C GLY A 114 6.82 21.75 2.60
N GLY A 115 7.75 21.35 3.47
CA GLY A 115 7.86 21.78 4.85
C GLY A 115 9.18 22.52 5.10
N VAL A 116 9.18 23.39 6.11
CA VAL A 116 10.38 24.03 6.63
C VAL A 116 10.24 24.20 8.14
N THR A 117 11.31 23.99 8.89
CA THR A 117 11.40 24.40 10.29
C THR A 117 12.54 25.40 10.43
N LEU A 118 12.18 26.67 10.62
CA LEU A 118 13.13 27.76 10.84
C LEU A 118 13.59 27.76 12.29
N ALA A 119 14.56 26.90 12.59
CA ALA A 119 15.24 26.85 13.89
C ALA A 119 16.75 26.90 13.67
N ALA A 120 17.45 27.57 14.58
CA ALA A 120 18.91 27.71 14.62
C ALA A 120 19.59 26.49 15.29
N GLY A 121 18.86 25.40 15.47
CA GLY A 121 19.26 24.27 16.30
C GLY A 121 18.20 23.90 17.32
N GLY A 122 18.47 22.83 18.04
CA GLY A 122 17.63 22.38 19.13
C GLY A 122 18.27 21.27 19.95
N PHE A 123 17.91 21.18 21.23
CA PHE A 123 18.35 20.12 22.12
C PHE A 123 17.20 19.72 23.04
N ASN A 124 17.08 18.43 23.37
CA ASN A 124 16.00 17.87 24.21
C ASN A 124 14.58 18.28 23.77
N GLY A 125 14.34 18.44 22.47
CA GLY A 125 13.03 18.79 21.91
C GLY A 125 12.70 20.28 21.93
N GLN A 126 13.63 21.16 22.31
CA GLN A 126 13.45 22.60 22.23
C GLN A 126 14.03 23.18 20.94
N PHE A 127 13.34 24.16 20.38
CA PHE A 127 13.79 24.91 19.21
C PHE A 127 14.53 26.17 19.65
N MET A 128 15.69 26.43 19.03
CA MET A 128 16.40 27.70 19.18
C MET A 128 16.01 28.65 18.04
N THR A 129 15.83 29.92 18.37
CA THR A 129 15.62 30.97 17.37
C THR A 129 16.94 31.41 16.77
N PHE A 130 16.89 31.91 15.54
CA PHE A 130 17.96 32.74 15.01
C PHE A 130 18.01 34.04 15.82
N ASP A 131 19.21 34.39 16.28
CA ASP A 131 19.47 35.56 17.10
C ASP A 131 20.76 36.24 16.62
N TYR A 132 20.69 37.55 16.34
CA TYR A 132 21.84 38.33 15.91
C TYR A 132 22.89 38.50 17.02
N GLU A 133 22.48 38.49 18.30
CA GLU A 133 23.40 38.56 19.44
C GLU A 133 24.10 37.22 19.69
N SER A 134 23.57 36.14 19.11
CA SER A 134 24.13 34.79 19.19
C SER A 134 24.13 34.12 17.81
N PRO A 135 25.01 34.56 16.88
CA PRO A 135 25.08 34.03 15.53
C PRO A 135 25.63 32.60 15.55
N ARG A 136 24.73 31.62 15.52
CA ARG A 136 25.02 30.19 15.42
C ARG A 136 24.11 29.54 14.38
#